data_AF-A0A1H0Q4H5-F1
#
_entry.id   AF-A0A1H0Q4H5-F1
#
_cell.length_a   1.000
_cell.length_b   1.000
_cell.length_c   1.000
_cell.angle_alpha   90.00
_cell.angle_beta   90.00
_cell.angle_gamma   90.00
#
_symmetry.space_group_name_H-M   'P 1'
#
loop_
_entity.id
_entity.type
_entity.pdbx_description
1 polymer ?
#
loop_
_entity_poly.entity_id
_entity_poly.type
_entity_poly.pdbx_seq_one_letter_code
_entity_poly.pdbx_strand_id
1 'polypeptide(L)'
;MKGNMRKDYLYRYLLYRFEKETFKNSALEGFDQEAKERICQQATKTTRRISVFLGLVYLILFCLIIIWLNANCSQNPFFLWYQGYIESLFPLINGDWGSSWIEKKGTILWIAIKAFPIFVLNGAPFLLLVLLIANRTLKKRLKVECIN
;
A
#
# COMPACT_ATOMS: atom_id res chain seq x y z
N MET A 1 -12.90 -15.51 9.57
CA MET A 1 -13.53 -14.96 8.34
C MET A 1 -12.83 -15.48 7.09
N LYS A 2 -13.44 -16.44 6.37
CA LYS A 2 -13.05 -16.77 4.98
C LYS A 2 -13.58 -15.66 4.07
N GLY A 3 -12.92 -14.51 4.09
CA GLY A 3 -13.19 -13.44 3.13
C GLY A 3 -12.85 -13.94 1.72
N ASN A 4 -13.66 -13.56 0.73
CA ASN A 4 -13.48 -13.95 -0.67
C ASN A 4 -12.15 -13.35 -1.21
N MET A 5 -11.02 -14.05 -0.99
CA MET A 5 -9.66 -13.57 -1.27
C MET A 5 -9.45 -13.22 -2.75
N ARG A 6 -10.31 -13.70 -3.66
CA ARG A 6 -10.30 -13.34 -5.08
C ARG A 6 -10.57 -11.84 -5.33
N LYS A 7 -11.15 -11.12 -4.37
CA LYS A 7 -11.35 -9.66 -4.43
C LYS A 7 -10.18 -8.86 -3.84
N ASP A 8 -9.20 -9.51 -3.20
CA ASP A 8 -8.04 -8.83 -2.63
C ASP A 8 -7.11 -8.33 -3.75
N TYR A 9 -6.74 -7.06 -3.68
CA TYR A 9 -5.81 -6.43 -4.62
C TYR A 9 -4.45 -7.16 -4.65
N LEU A 10 -3.93 -7.56 -3.50
CA LEU A 10 -2.63 -8.26 -3.42
C LEU A 10 -2.71 -9.64 -4.08
N TYR A 11 -3.83 -10.35 -3.92
CA TYR A 11 -4.04 -11.63 -4.57
C TYR A 11 -4.08 -11.48 -6.09
N ARG A 12 -4.83 -10.51 -6.61
CA ARG A 12 -4.91 -10.23 -8.06
C ARG A 12 -3.56 -9.82 -8.64
N TYR A 13 -2.81 -8.98 -7.92
CA TYR A 13 -1.45 -8.60 -8.31
C TYR A 13 -0.53 -9.82 -8.39
N LEU A 14 -0.58 -10.70 -7.39
CA LEU A 14 0.24 -11.92 -7.37
C LEU A 14 -0.16 -12.91 -8.46
N LEU A 15 -1.45 -13.05 -8.74
CA LEU A 15 -1.96 -13.90 -9.82
C LEU A 15 -1.43 -13.42 -11.19
N TYR A 16 -1.53 -12.11 -11.46
CA TYR A 16 -0.98 -11.50 -12.66
C TYR A 16 0.55 -11.69 -12.76
N ARG A 17 1.27 -11.54 -11.63
CA ARG A 17 2.72 -11.76 -11.62
C ARG A 17 3.09 -13.23 -11.84
N PHE A 18 2.31 -14.17 -11.31
CA PHE A 18 2.48 -15.59 -11.54
C PHE A 18 2.34 -15.89 -13.03
N GLU A 19 1.24 -15.46 -13.66
CA GLU A 19 0.99 -15.67 -15.10
C GLU A 19 2.11 -15.10 -15.97
N LYS A 20 2.61 -13.91 -15.61
CA LYS A 20 3.74 -13.28 -16.30
C LYS A 20 5.06 -14.07 -16.15
N GLU A 21 5.28 -14.74 -15.02
CA GLU A 21 6.45 -15.60 -14.82
C GLU A 21 6.26 -16.97 -15.51
N THR A 22 5.03 -17.49 -15.59
CA THR A 22 4.70 -18.70 -16.36
C THR A 22 4.93 -18.52 -17.86
N PHE A 23 4.51 -17.38 -18.42
CA PHE A 23 4.78 -17.07 -19.83
C PHE A 23 6.28 -17.05 -20.18
N LYS A 24 7.14 -16.80 -19.19
CA LYS A 24 8.60 -16.78 -19.38
C LYS A 24 9.26 -18.14 -19.17
N ASN A 25 8.62 -19.04 -18.42
CA ASN A 25 9.17 -20.34 -18.08
C ASN A 25 8.08 -21.41 -18.29
N SER A 26 8.15 -22.15 -19.39
CA SER A 26 7.23 -23.25 -19.71
C SER A 26 7.22 -24.37 -18.65
N ALA A 27 8.27 -24.47 -17.82
CA ALA A 27 8.30 -25.36 -16.66
C ALA A 27 7.19 -25.07 -15.62
N LEU A 28 6.65 -23.83 -15.61
CA LEU A 28 5.56 -23.42 -14.73
C LEU A 28 4.17 -23.67 -15.34
N GLU A 29 4.09 -24.12 -16.59
CA GLU A 29 2.85 -24.36 -17.33
C GLU A 29 2.14 -25.66 -16.87
N GLY A 30 2.88 -26.57 -16.23
CA GLY A 30 2.35 -27.82 -15.67
C GLY A 30 1.67 -27.70 -14.30
N PHE A 31 1.62 -26.50 -13.70
CA PHE A 31 0.92 -26.32 -12.42
C PHE A 31 -0.59 -26.41 -12.62
N ASP A 32 -1.23 -27.33 -11.90
CA ASP A 32 -2.69 -27.36 -11.81
C ASP A 32 -3.24 -26.03 -11.27
N GLN A 33 -4.46 -25.68 -11.70
CA GLN A 33 -5.11 -24.44 -11.30
C GLN A 33 -5.30 -24.38 -9.78
N GLU A 34 -5.54 -25.51 -9.10
CA GLU A 34 -5.61 -25.52 -7.64
C GLU A 34 -4.27 -25.20 -6.99
N ALA A 35 -3.16 -25.72 -7.53
CA ALA A 35 -1.82 -25.46 -7.01
C ALA A 35 -1.48 -23.97 -7.15
N LYS A 36 -1.75 -23.37 -8.32
CA LYS A 36 -1.57 -21.93 -8.56
C LYS A 36 -2.34 -21.07 -7.55
N GLU A 37 -3.60 -21.40 -7.30
CA GLU A 37 -4.41 -20.68 -6.30
C GLU A 37 -3.85 -20.82 -4.88
N ARG A 38 -3.44 -22.03 -4.47
CA ARG A 38 -2.83 -22.28 -3.15
C ARG A 38 -1.56 -21.46 -2.95
N ILE A 39 -0.68 -21.43 -3.95
CA ILE A 39 0.58 -20.66 -3.93
C ILE A 39 0.29 -19.17 -3.80
N CYS A 40 -0.60 -18.64 -4.63
CA CYS A 40 -0.97 -17.23 -4.61
C CYS A 40 -1.62 -16.84 -3.26
N GLN A 41 -2.48 -17.68 -2.71
CA GLN A 41 -3.10 -17.43 -1.40
C GLN A 41 -2.07 -17.44 -0.27
N GLN A 42 -1.13 -18.39 -0.26
CA GLN A 42 -0.11 -18.47 0.77
C GLN A 42 0.90 -17.31 0.65
N ALA A 43 1.28 -16.93 -0.56
CA ALA A 43 2.09 -15.74 -0.82
C ALA A 43 1.37 -14.47 -0.37
N THR A 44 0.06 -14.34 -0.62
CA THR A 44 -0.76 -13.20 -0.16
C THR A 44 -0.78 -13.11 1.36
N LYS A 45 -1.05 -14.22 2.06
CA LYS A 45 -1.07 -14.26 3.54
C LYS A 45 0.29 -13.90 4.15
N THR A 46 1.36 -14.46 3.58
CA THR A 46 2.75 -14.19 4.03
C THR A 46 3.08 -12.72 3.82
N THR A 47 2.80 -12.18 2.63
CA THR A 47 3.02 -10.78 2.29
C THR A 47 2.25 -9.87 3.24
N ARG A 48 0.95 -10.12 3.44
CA ARG A 48 0.12 -9.31 4.34
C ARG A 48 0.67 -9.26 5.77
N ARG A 49 1.13 -10.40 6.30
CA ARG A 49 1.74 -10.46 7.64
C ARG A 49 3.01 -9.59 7.72
N ILE A 50 3.87 -9.67 6.69
CA ILE A 50 5.09 -8.87 6.60
C ILE A 50 4.74 -7.38 6.42
N SER A 51 3.76 -7.05 5.57
CA SER A 51 3.32 -5.68 5.31
C SER A 51 2.75 -5.00 6.56
N VAL A 52 2.02 -5.72 7.42
CA VAL A 52 1.53 -5.15 8.69
C VAL A 52 2.70 -4.77 9.59
N PHE A 53 3.67 -5.67 9.76
CA PHE A 53 4.87 -5.38 10.56
C PHE A 53 5.66 -4.20 9.98
N LEU A 54 5.89 -4.19 8.67
CA LEU A 54 6.57 -3.09 8.00
C LEU A 54 5.79 -1.78 8.05
N GLY A 55 4.46 -1.82 8.02
CA GLY A 55 3.62 -0.63 8.17
C GLY A 55 3.83 0.04 9.52
N LEU A 56 3.95 -0.75 10.59
CA LEU A 56 4.28 -0.23 11.93
C LEU A 56 5.67 0.40 11.96
N VAL A 57 6.68 -0.29 11.43
CA VAL A 57 8.05 0.24 11.36
C VAL A 57 8.10 1.52 10.52
N TYR A 58 7.42 1.53 9.36
CA TYR A 58 7.33 2.69 8.47
C TYR A 58 6.70 3.89 9.17
N LEU A 59 5.62 3.68 9.93
CA LEU A 59 4.96 4.74 10.69
C LEU A 59 5.89 5.33 11.75
N ILE A 60 6.59 4.48 12.52
CA ILE A 60 7.54 4.94 13.54
C ILE A 60 8.66 5.77 12.90
N LEU A 61 9.28 5.25 11.83
CA LEU A 61 10.34 5.96 11.10
C LEU A 61 9.83 7.28 10.52
N PHE A 62 8.62 7.28 9.96
CA PHE A 62 7.99 8.48 9.44
C PHE A 62 7.84 9.55 10.53
N CYS A 63 7.32 9.19 11.70
CA CYS A 63 7.21 10.11 12.83
C CYS A 63 8.57 10.65 13.26
N LEU A 64 9.60 9.80 13.35
CA LEU A 64 10.96 10.23 13.70
C LEU A 64 11.54 11.20 12.67
N ILE A 65 11.32 10.96 11.37
CA ILE A 65 11.76 11.84 10.30
C ILE A 65 11.06 13.20 10.42
N ILE A 66 9.75 13.23 10.67
CA ILE A 66 9.00 14.48 10.84
C ILE A 66 9.49 15.27 12.06
N ILE A 67 9.74 14.60 13.20
CA ILE A 67 10.31 15.26 14.38
C ILE A 67 11.69 15.84 14.07
N TRP A 68 12.54 15.07 13.38
CA TRP A 68 13.88 15.50 13.00
C TRP A 68 13.85 16.69 12.03
N LEU A 69 12.97 16.66 11.03
CA LEU A 69 12.79 17.76 10.07
C LEU A 69 12.30 19.03 10.75
N ASN A 70 11.36 18.93 11.70
CA ASN A 70 10.92 20.07 12.50
C ASN A 70 12.07 20.70 13.29
N ALA A 71 12.91 19.88 13.91
CA ALA A 71 14.01 20.36 14.74
C ALA A 71 15.17 20.96 13.93
N ASN A 72 15.49 20.42 12.75
CA ASN A 72 16.74 20.71 12.04
C ASN A 72 16.55 21.36 10.66
N CYS A 73 15.35 21.34 10.09
CA CYS A 73 15.09 21.73 8.70
C CYS A 73 13.95 22.75 8.58
N SER A 74 13.74 23.58 9.60
CA SER A 74 12.69 24.60 9.62
C SER A 74 12.77 25.62 8.47
N GLN A 75 13.95 25.81 7.86
CA GLN A 75 14.13 26.69 6.70
C GLN A 75 14.10 25.95 5.35
N ASN A 76 13.93 24.63 5.34
CA ASN A 76 13.87 23.87 4.09
C ASN A 76 12.58 24.21 3.32
N PRO A 77 12.65 24.71 2.07
CA PRO A 77 11.46 25.16 1.33
C PRO A 77 10.42 24.06 1.10
N PHE A 78 10.88 22.83 0.89
CA PHE A 78 9.98 21.68 0.70
C PHE A 78 9.28 21.32 2.01
N PHE A 79 9.99 21.32 3.13
CA PHE A 79 9.39 21.04 4.44
C PHE A 79 8.39 22.12 4.86
N LEU A 80 8.71 23.41 4.62
CA LEU A 80 7.78 24.52 4.86
C LEU A 80 6.51 24.42 4.01
N TRP A 81 6.65 24.12 2.72
CA TRP A 81 5.50 23.85 1.86
C TRP A 81 4.68 22.67 2.39
N TYR A 82 5.33 21.56 2.77
CA TYR A 82 4.66 20.37 3.28
C TYR A 82 3.88 20.68 4.55
N GLN A 83 4.50 21.37 5.51
CA GLN A 83 3.86 21.76 6.75
C GLN A 83 2.68 22.71 6.51
N GLY A 84 2.89 23.78 5.73
CA GLY A 84 1.82 24.73 5.39
C GLY A 84 0.66 24.08 4.65
N TYR A 85 0.94 23.10 3.80
CA TYR A 85 -0.08 22.31 3.12
C TYR A 85 -0.91 21.48 4.11
N ILE A 86 -0.26 20.79 5.05
CA ILE A 86 -0.93 20.03 6.12
C ILE A 86 -1.75 20.97 7.01
N GLU A 87 -1.19 22.11 7.42
CA GLU A 87 -1.87 23.14 8.20
C GLU A 87 -3.13 23.66 7.49
N SER A 88 -3.08 23.82 6.17
CA SER A 88 -4.26 24.22 5.38
C SER A 88 -5.40 23.20 5.38
N LEU A 89 -5.11 21.91 5.65
CA LEU A 89 -6.12 20.85 5.73
C LEU A 89 -6.84 20.83 7.09
N PHE A 90 -6.22 21.28 8.18
CA PHE A 90 -6.84 21.29 9.50
C PHE A 90 -8.18 22.03 9.56
N PRO A 91 -8.33 23.27 9.04
CA PRO A 91 -9.61 23.97 9.06
C PRO A 91 -10.65 23.31 8.16
N LEU A 92 -10.23 22.61 7.09
CA LEU A 92 -11.14 21.83 6.24
C LEU A 92 -11.68 20.60 6.98
N ILE A 93 -10.84 19.92 7.76
CA ILE A 93 -11.20 18.72 8.50
C ILE A 93 -12.02 19.05 9.76
N ASN A 94 -11.64 20.10 10.49
CA ASN A 94 -12.27 20.47 11.76
C ASN A 94 -13.34 21.58 11.63
N GLY A 95 -13.52 22.13 10.43
CA GLY A 95 -14.52 23.17 10.17
C GLY A 95 -15.94 22.64 10.08
N ASP A 96 -16.88 23.53 9.74
CA ASP A 96 -18.26 23.15 9.47
C ASP A 96 -18.37 22.38 8.16
N TRP A 97 -19.03 21.22 8.20
CA TRP A 97 -19.23 20.35 7.03
C TRP A 97 -20.59 20.57 6.37
N GLY A 98 -21.37 21.51 6.89
CA GLY A 98 -22.72 21.81 6.47
C GLY A 98 -23.75 20.97 7.21
N SER A 99 -25.01 21.39 7.08
CA SER A 99 -26.14 20.79 7.79
C SER A 99 -26.72 19.61 7.01
N SER A 100 -26.73 19.70 5.68
CA SER A 100 -27.35 18.72 4.81
C SER A 100 -26.42 17.54 4.48
N TRP A 101 -27.02 16.41 4.10
CA TRP A 101 -26.28 15.21 3.70
C TRP A 101 -25.46 15.43 2.42
N ILE A 102 -25.95 16.30 1.52
CA ILE A 102 -25.28 16.62 0.26
C ILE A 102 -24.04 17.48 0.53
N GLU A 103 -24.15 18.51 1.37
CA GLU A 103 -23.03 19.35 1.80
C GLU A 103 -21.94 18.51 2.47
N LYS A 104 -22.31 17.64 3.41
CA LYS A 104 -21.35 16.76 4.10
C LYS A 104 -20.58 15.88 3.13
N LYS A 105 -21.26 15.28 2.14
CA LYS A 105 -20.60 14.48 1.09
C LYS A 105 -19.67 15.33 0.22
N GLY A 106 -20.10 16.54 -0.15
CA GLY A 106 -19.28 17.49 -0.91
C GLY A 106 -18.00 17.88 -0.16
N THR A 107 -18.13 18.21 1.13
CA THR A 107 -17.00 18.55 2.00
C THR A 107 -16.03 17.39 2.14
N ILE A 108 -16.52 16.16 2.36
CA ILE A 108 -15.66 14.96 2.43
C ILE A 108 -14.90 14.75 1.12
N LEU A 109 -15.57 14.87 -0.03
CA LEU A 109 -14.92 14.74 -1.33
C LEU A 109 -13.84 15.82 -1.53
N TRP A 110 -14.13 17.05 -1.12
CA TRP A 110 -13.19 18.16 -1.21
C TRP A 110 -11.95 17.95 -0.33
N ILE A 111 -12.15 17.51 0.93
CA ILE A 111 -11.05 17.11 1.82
C ILE A 111 -10.24 15.99 1.18
N ALA A 112 -10.88 14.96 0.59
CA ALA A 112 -10.18 13.86 -0.06
C ALA A 112 -9.32 14.32 -1.24
N ILE A 113 -9.83 15.23 -2.08
CA ILE A 113 -9.08 15.83 -3.20
C ILE A 113 -7.87 16.60 -2.69
N LYS A 114 -8.04 17.41 -1.64
CA LYS A 114 -6.97 18.21 -1.05
C LYS A 114 -5.96 17.35 -0.27
N ALA A 115 -6.38 16.27 0.37
CA ALA A 115 -5.47 15.36 1.08
C ALA A 115 -4.73 14.39 0.15
N PHE A 116 -5.23 14.19 -1.09
CA PHE A 116 -4.68 13.21 -2.02
C PHE A 116 -3.17 13.37 -2.29
N PRO A 117 -2.61 14.56 -2.53
CA PRO A 117 -1.18 14.71 -2.76
C PRO A 117 -0.32 14.22 -1.59
N ILE A 118 -0.74 14.52 -0.36
CA ILE A 118 -0.07 14.06 0.87
C ILE A 118 -0.16 12.54 1.00
N PHE A 119 -1.33 11.96 0.69
CA PHE A 119 -1.51 10.52 0.70
C PHE A 119 -0.60 9.82 -0.34
N VAL A 120 -0.47 10.40 -1.54
CA VAL A 120 0.44 9.87 -2.56
C VAL A 120 1.89 9.97 -2.09
N LEU A 121 2.31 11.13 -1.61
CA LEU A 121 3.70 11.39 -1.21
C LEU A 121 4.14 10.44 -0.08
N ASN A 122 3.27 10.21 0.89
CA ASN A 122 3.58 9.36 2.05
C ASN A 122 3.24 7.89 1.84
N GLY A 123 2.16 7.58 1.14
CA GLY A 123 1.62 6.24 0.99
C GLY A 123 2.21 5.47 -0.19
N ALA A 124 2.57 6.13 -1.29
CA ALA A 124 3.13 5.46 -2.46
C ALA A 124 4.46 4.72 -2.17
N PRO A 125 5.42 5.30 -1.41
CA PRO A 125 6.65 4.59 -1.05
C PRO A 125 6.37 3.28 -0.29
N PHE A 126 5.43 3.32 0.66
CA PHE A 126 5.03 2.13 1.40
C PHE A 126 4.36 1.09 0.50
N LEU A 127 3.44 1.52 -0.37
CA LEU A 127 2.75 0.62 -1.30
C LEU A 127 3.74 -0.08 -2.25
N LEU A 128 4.73 0.65 -2.76
CA LEU A 128 5.81 0.08 -3.58
C LEU A 128 6.61 -0.99 -2.82
N LEU A 129 6.96 -0.73 -1.55
CA LEU A 129 7.64 -1.72 -0.71
C LEU A 129 6.82 -3.00 -0.54
N VAL A 130 5.52 -2.86 -0.30
CA VAL A 130 4.60 -4.01 -0.20
C VAL A 130 4.57 -4.84 -1.48
N LEU A 131 4.47 -4.19 -2.65
CA LEU A 131 4.48 -4.88 -3.95
C LEU A 131 5.82 -5.59 -4.22
N LEU A 132 6.94 -4.99 -3.85
CA LEU A 132 8.26 -5.61 -3.98
C LEU A 132 8.37 -6.89 -3.12
N ILE A 133 7.84 -6.85 -1.90
CA ILE A 133 7.83 -8.00 -0.99
C ILE A 133 6.89 -9.08 -1.50
N ALA A 134 5.72 -8.70 -2.04
CA ALA A 134 4.80 -9.63 -2.66
C ALA A 134 5.50 -10.41 -3.78
N ASN A 135 6.17 -9.69 -4.68
CA ASN A 135 6.91 -10.27 -5.78
C ASN A 135 8.08 -11.17 -5.31
N ARG A 136 8.85 -10.75 -4.29
CA ARG A 136 9.93 -11.57 -3.70
C ARG A 136 9.38 -12.85 -3.06
N THR A 137 8.27 -12.74 -2.33
CA THR A 137 7.62 -13.88 -1.68
C THR A 137 7.12 -14.89 -2.70
N LEU A 138 6.51 -14.42 -3.78
CA LEU A 138 6.07 -15.27 -4.89
C LEU A 138 7.23 -16.04 -5.51
N LYS A 139 8.33 -15.35 -5.85
CA LYS A 139 9.53 -15.99 -6.44
C LYS A 139 10.16 -17.02 -5.52
N LYS A 140 10.16 -16.78 -4.21
CA LYS A 140 10.66 -17.75 -3.23
C LYS A 140 9.79 -19.00 -3.18
N ARG A 141 8.45 -18.87 -3.23
CA ARG A 141 7.52 -20.00 -3.24
C ARG A 141 7.68 -20.84 -4.51
N LEU A 142 7.65 -20.19 -5.68
CA LEU A 142 7.86 -20.83 -6.97
C LEU A 142 9.15 -21.67 -7.02
N LYS A 143 10.27 -21.12 -6.49
CA LYS A 143 11.52 -21.87 -6.42
C LYS A 143 11.44 -23.12 -5.56
N VAL A 144 10.71 -23.08 -4.44
CA VAL A 144 10.54 -24.24 -3.56
C VAL A 144 9.68 -25.31 -4.24
N GLU A 145 8.63 -24.90 -4.96
CA GLU A 145 7.72 -25.81 -5.65
C GLU A 145 8.28 -26.39 -6.95
N CYS A 146 9.26 -25.76 -7.61
CA CYS A 146 9.94 -26.32 -8.79
C CYS A 146 11.12 -27.24 -8.46
N ILE A 147 11.61 -27.24 -7.22
CA ILE A 147 12.72 -28.10 -6.77
C ILE A 147 12.20 -29.40 -6.13
N ASN A 148 10.95 -29.40 -5.65
CA ASN A 148 10.22 -30.59 -5.21
C ASN A 148 9.46 -31.23 -6.37
#